data_AF-A0A668RGS3-F1
#
_entry.id   AF-A0A668RGS3-F1
#
_cell.length_a   1.000
_cell.length_b   1.000
_cell.length_c   1.000
_cell.angle_alpha   90.00
_cell.angle_beta   90.00
_cell.angle_gamma   90.00
#
_symmetry.space_group_name_H-M   'P 1'
#
loop_
_entity.id
_entity.type
_entity.pdbx_description
1 polymer ?
#
loop_
_entity_poly.entity_id
_entity_poly.type
_entity_poly.pdbx_seq_one_letter_code
_entity_poly.pdbx_strand_id
1 'polypeptide(L)'
;MAEDVAVSEETLTDGLTLLVNMGKVLLQNAMEEAADSLENFVPHKITTLFGLITAGAKFYSSIEVKKKCEAEAVWQKSYHNAVVREQVQELQQLEKEWDSFLESVDKDLQTTDVLLSGGKTADSLSPETLFTDGRSGKSVTLSQYLGQGQNLLLVLLRHFG
;
A
#
# COMPACT_ATOMS: atom_id res chain seq x y z
N MET A 1 20.10 -22.28 -11.75
CA MET A 1 20.18 -21.67 -13.08
C MET A 1 18.79 -21.13 -13.36
N ALA A 2 18.60 -19.81 -13.25
CA ALA A 2 17.33 -19.19 -13.58
C ALA A 2 17.34 -18.99 -15.11
N GLU A 3 16.38 -19.60 -15.79
CA GLU A 3 16.10 -19.28 -17.19
C GLU A 3 15.88 -17.77 -17.29
N ASP A 4 16.65 -17.13 -18.17
CA ASP A 4 16.48 -15.73 -18.53
C ASP A 4 15.19 -15.65 -19.34
N VAL A 5 14.04 -15.58 -18.64
CA VAL A 5 12.75 -15.32 -19.26
C VAL A 5 12.87 -13.93 -19.88
N ALA A 6 13.05 -13.91 -21.20
CA ALA A 6 13.05 -12.69 -21.97
C ALA A 6 11.60 -12.17 -22.04
N VAL A 7 11.20 -11.43 -21.02
CA VAL A 7 9.94 -10.66 -21.02
C VAL A 7 9.97 -9.73 -22.22
N SER A 8 8.91 -9.73 -23.02
CA SER A 8 8.86 -8.86 -24.19
C SER A 8 8.80 -7.39 -23.75
N GLU A 9 9.47 -6.50 -24.49
CA GLU A 9 9.45 -5.06 -24.19
C GLU A 9 8.03 -4.48 -24.25
N GLU A 10 7.18 -5.01 -25.13
CA GLU A 10 5.77 -4.64 -25.23
C GLU A 10 5.03 -4.98 -23.93
N THR A 11 5.16 -6.23 -23.45
CA THR A 11 4.55 -6.67 -22.18
C THR A 11 5.02 -5.83 -20.98
N LEU A 12 6.32 -5.50 -20.93
CA LEU A 12 6.86 -4.64 -19.88
C LEU A 12 6.27 -3.24 -19.94
N THR A 13 6.23 -2.64 -21.14
CA THR A 13 5.75 -1.27 -21.35
C THR A 13 4.25 -1.15 -21.05
N ASP A 14 3.45 -2.10 -21.54
CA ASP A 14 2.00 -2.15 -21.29
C ASP A 14 1.72 -2.39 -19.80
N GLY A 15 2.47 -3.30 -19.17
CA GLY A 15 2.34 -3.60 -17.76
C GLY A 15 2.66 -2.38 -16.88
N LEU A 16 3.76 -1.69 -17.15
CA LEU A 16 4.14 -0.46 -16.45
C LEU A 16 3.10 0.65 -16.64
N THR A 17 2.66 0.87 -17.88
CA THR A 17 1.65 1.88 -18.21
C THR A 17 0.34 1.61 -17.48
N LEU A 18 -0.11 0.35 -17.46
CA LEU A 18 -1.32 -0.04 -16.75
C LEU A 18 -1.19 0.17 -15.24
N LEU A 19 -0.06 -0.21 -14.64
CA LEU A 19 0.22 -0.03 -13.22
C LEU A 19 0.18 1.44 -12.83
N VAL A 20 0.89 2.30 -13.58
CA VAL A 20 0.94 3.75 -13.36
C VAL A 20 -0.47 4.35 -13.45
N ASN A 21 -1.20 4.04 -14.52
CA ASN A 21 -2.55 4.59 -14.72
C ASN A 21 -3.52 4.15 -13.63
N MET A 22 -3.52 2.86 -13.27
CA MET A 22 -4.34 2.34 -12.17
C MET A 22 -4.00 3.03 -10.85
N GLY A 23 -2.71 3.17 -10.54
CA GLY A 23 -2.28 3.81 -9.31
C GLY A 23 -2.63 5.30 -9.24
N LYS A 24 -2.58 6.03 -10.37
CA LYS A 24 -3.05 7.43 -10.46
C LYS A 24 -4.56 7.55 -10.23
N VAL A 25 -5.36 6.71 -10.87
CA VAL A 25 -6.82 6.70 -10.67
C VAL A 25 -7.18 6.39 -9.22
N LEU A 26 -6.52 5.39 -8.63
CA LEU A 26 -6.72 5.03 -7.24
C LEU A 26 -6.33 6.17 -6.30
N LEU A 27 -5.22 6.87 -6.57
CA LEU A 27 -4.79 8.02 -5.77
C LEU A 27 -5.80 9.16 -5.85
N GLN A 28 -6.25 9.49 -7.06
CA GLN A 28 -7.24 10.54 -7.26
C GLN A 28 -8.55 10.23 -6.52
N ASN A 29 -9.08 9.01 -6.66
CA ASN A 29 -10.27 8.59 -5.94
C ASN A 29 -10.06 8.67 -4.41
N ALA A 30 -8.89 8.27 -3.92
CA ALA A 30 -8.55 8.35 -2.50
C ALA A 30 -8.53 9.80 -1.99
N MET A 31 -7.96 10.72 -2.78
CA MET A 31 -7.93 12.14 -2.46
C MET A 31 -9.34 12.75 -2.44
N GLU A 32 -10.18 12.39 -3.41
CA GLU A 32 -11.58 12.83 -3.47
C GLU A 32 -12.39 12.31 -2.28
N GLU A 33 -12.27 11.02 -1.94
CA GLU A 33 -12.93 10.41 -0.78
C GLU A 33 -12.45 11.02 0.55
N ALA A 34 -11.14 11.22 0.70
CA ALA A 34 -10.56 11.83 1.90
C ALA A 34 -10.99 13.29 2.07
N ALA A 35 -11.11 14.04 0.97
CA ALA A 35 -11.58 15.42 0.98
C ALA A 35 -13.07 15.55 1.34
N ASP A 36 -13.90 14.57 0.95
CA ASP A 36 -15.32 14.54 1.32
C ASP A 36 -15.50 14.20 2.81
N SER A 37 -14.85 13.14 3.30
CA SER A 37 -14.87 12.79 4.71
C SER A 37 -13.73 11.85 5.09
N LEU A 38 -12.78 12.38 5.87
CA LEU A 38 -11.64 11.60 6.38
C LEU A 38 -12.09 10.43 7.27
N GLU A 39 -13.14 10.62 8.07
CA GLU A 39 -13.72 9.59 8.95
C GLU A 39 -14.32 8.42 8.15
N ASN A 40 -14.94 8.70 7.00
CA ASN A 40 -15.46 7.67 6.10
C ASN A 40 -14.38 7.08 5.19
N PHE A 41 -13.35 7.86 4.87
CA PHE A 41 -12.21 7.40 4.08
C PHE A 41 -11.39 6.34 4.81
N VAL A 42 -11.06 6.51 6.10
CA VAL A 42 -10.18 5.58 6.83
C VAL A 42 -10.63 4.11 6.83
N PRO A 43 -11.91 3.79 7.10
CA PRO A 43 -12.42 2.42 6.98
C PRO A 43 -12.26 1.83 5.57
N HIS A 44 -12.34 2.68 4.54
CA HIS A 44 -12.26 2.30 3.12
C HIS A 44 -10.85 2.44 2.52
N LYS A 45 -9.90 3.10 3.22
CA LYS A 45 -8.47 3.24 2.88
C LYS A 45 -7.85 1.88 2.57
N ILE A 46 -8.28 0.86 3.30
CA ILE A 46 -7.92 -0.54 3.11
C ILE A 46 -8.28 -1.03 1.70
N THR A 47 -9.47 -0.70 1.18
CA THR A 47 -9.93 -1.09 -0.16
C THR A 47 -9.09 -0.45 -1.26
N THR A 48 -8.80 0.84 -1.14
CA THR A 48 -8.01 1.59 -2.12
C THR A 48 -6.55 1.11 -2.15
N LEU A 49 -5.94 0.88 -0.98
CA LEU A 49 -4.61 0.28 -0.88
C LEU A 49 -4.58 -1.17 -1.39
N PHE A 50 -5.62 -1.96 -1.14
CA PHE A 50 -5.76 -3.29 -1.75
C PHE A 50 -5.87 -3.22 -3.28
N GLY A 51 -6.49 -2.18 -3.83
CA GLY A 51 -6.50 -1.89 -5.26
C GLY A 51 -5.08 -1.75 -5.82
N LEU A 52 -4.21 -0.99 -5.14
CA LEU A 52 -2.83 -0.79 -5.54
C LEU A 52 -2.01 -2.08 -5.43
N ILE A 53 -2.17 -2.84 -4.34
CA ILE A 53 -1.54 -4.17 -4.16
C ILE A 53 -1.94 -5.11 -5.29
N THR A 54 -3.22 -5.11 -5.66
CA THR A 54 -3.75 -5.93 -6.75
C THR A 54 -3.15 -5.53 -8.09
N ALA A 55 -3.01 -4.23 -8.37
CA ALA A 55 -2.37 -3.73 -9.58
C ALA A 55 -0.89 -4.16 -9.66
N GLY A 56 -0.13 -4.01 -8.56
CA GLY A 56 1.26 -4.45 -8.48
C GLY A 56 1.42 -5.96 -8.66
N ALA A 57 0.56 -6.77 -8.03
CA ALA A 57 0.57 -8.21 -8.19
C ALA A 57 0.28 -8.66 -9.63
N LYS A 58 -0.67 -7.99 -10.31
CA LYS A 58 -0.97 -8.22 -11.74
C LYS A 58 0.23 -7.88 -12.60
N PHE A 59 0.89 -6.75 -12.34
CA PHE A 59 2.09 -6.34 -13.05
C PHE A 59 3.24 -7.35 -12.88
N TYR A 60 3.53 -7.77 -11.65
CA TYR A 60 4.58 -8.77 -11.43
C TYR A 60 4.27 -10.08 -12.13
N SER A 61 3.01 -10.50 -12.12
CA SER A 61 2.56 -11.69 -12.83
C SER A 61 2.70 -11.54 -14.36
N SER A 62 2.46 -10.35 -14.93
CA SER A 62 2.58 -10.13 -16.38
C SER A 62 4.02 -10.15 -16.88
N ILE A 63 4.98 -9.84 -16.01
CA ILE A 63 6.43 -9.93 -16.34
C ILE A 63 7.09 -11.17 -15.70
N GLU A 64 6.29 -12.13 -15.23
CA GLU A 64 6.73 -13.42 -14.67
C GLU A 64 7.71 -13.32 -13.48
N VAL A 65 7.61 -12.26 -12.68
CA VAL A 65 8.40 -12.07 -11.45
C VAL A 65 7.52 -12.18 -10.20
N LYS A 66 8.15 -12.37 -9.04
CA LYS A 66 7.45 -12.45 -7.75
C LYS A 66 7.80 -11.32 -6.80
N LYS A 67 8.89 -10.60 -7.07
CA LYS A 67 9.43 -9.57 -6.18
C LYS A 67 9.68 -8.27 -6.92
N LYS A 68 9.57 -7.15 -6.19
CA LYS A 68 9.93 -5.82 -6.68
C LYS A 68 11.37 -5.76 -7.23
N CYS A 69 12.34 -6.32 -6.51
CA CYS A 69 13.74 -6.33 -6.97
C CYS A 69 13.96 -7.12 -8.28
N GLU A 70 13.14 -8.16 -8.53
CA GLU A 70 13.17 -8.90 -9.79
C GLU A 70 12.56 -8.06 -10.92
N ALA A 71 11.44 -7.37 -10.66
CA ALA A 71 10.85 -6.41 -11.60
C ALA A 71 11.83 -5.26 -11.95
N GLU A 72 12.54 -4.75 -10.95
CA GLU A 72 13.59 -3.73 -11.12
C GLU A 72 14.71 -4.20 -12.04
N ALA A 73 15.18 -5.42 -11.84
CA ALA A 73 16.19 -6.01 -12.71
C ALA A 73 15.68 -6.17 -14.15
N VAL A 74 14.40 -6.50 -14.35
CA VAL A 74 13.77 -6.62 -15.68
C VAL A 74 13.73 -5.27 -16.38
N TRP A 75 13.17 -4.22 -15.76
CA TRP A 75 13.06 -2.93 -16.46
C TRP A 75 14.41 -2.22 -16.64
N GLN A 76 15.39 -2.44 -15.76
CA GLN A 76 16.74 -1.90 -15.92
C GLN A 76 17.44 -2.44 -17.17
N LYS A 77 17.21 -3.71 -17.52
CA LYS A 77 17.70 -4.30 -18.78
C LYS A 77 17.09 -3.63 -20.02
N SER A 78 15.90 -3.04 -19.88
CA SER A 78 15.17 -2.38 -20.97
C SER A 78 15.29 -0.85 -20.97
N TYR A 79 16.26 -0.28 -20.22
CA TYR A 79 16.47 1.17 -20.15
C TYR A 79 16.95 1.81 -21.45
N HIS A 80 17.27 1.06 -22.50
CA HIS A 80 17.44 1.65 -23.83
C HIS A 80 16.11 2.16 -24.41
N ASN A 81 14.98 1.57 -24.02
CA ASN A 81 13.65 1.98 -24.45
C ASN A 81 13.19 3.24 -23.68
N ALA A 82 12.83 4.29 -24.42
CA ALA A 82 12.42 5.57 -23.83
C ALA A 82 11.13 5.46 -23.01
N VAL A 83 10.16 4.68 -23.50
CA VAL A 83 8.86 4.53 -22.83
C VAL A 83 9.02 3.82 -21.49
N VAL A 84 9.89 2.80 -21.43
CA VAL A 84 10.22 2.12 -20.16
C VAL A 84 10.81 3.11 -19.16
N ARG A 85 11.77 3.95 -19.58
CA ARG A 85 12.36 4.96 -18.68
C ARG A 85 11.32 5.96 -18.18
N GLU A 86 10.46 6.45 -19.07
CA GLU A 86 9.39 7.39 -18.73
C GLU A 86 8.41 6.77 -17.73
N GLN A 87 7.91 5.55 -18.00
CA GLN A 87 6.96 4.89 -17.11
C GLN A 87 7.56 4.53 -15.74
N VAL A 88 8.85 4.18 -15.68
CA VAL A 88 9.53 3.97 -14.39
C VAL A 88 9.67 5.28 -13.61
N GLN A 89 9.96 6.41 -14.28
CA GLN A 89 9.98 7.72 -13.63
C GLN A 89 8.59 8.12 -13.12
N GLU A 90 7.55 7.88 -13.91
CA GLU A 90 6.16 8.10 -13.51
C GLU A 90 5.75 7.22 -12.33
N LEU A 91 6.17 5.95 -12.30
CA LEU A 91 5.94 5.06 -11.17
C LEU A 91 6.62 5.57 -9.89
N GLN A 92 7.87 6.02 -9.97
CA GLN A 92 8.59 6.59 -8.82
C GLN A 92 7.96 7.89 -8.33
N GLN A 93 7.44 8.71 -9.24
CA GLN A 93 6.74 9.95 -8.88
C GLN A 93 5.41 9.61 -8.20
N LEU A 94 4.68 8.64 -8.73
CA LEU A 94 3.44 8.14 -8.14
C LEU A 94 3.66 7.56 -6.72
N GLU A 95 4.75 6.82 -6.48
CA GLU A 95 5.11 6.35 -5.14
C GLU A 95 5.25 7.52 -4.15
N LYS A 96 5.95 8.61 -4.53
CA LYS A 96 6.10 9.80 -3.69
C LYS A 96 4.79 10.54 -3.43
N GLU A 97 3.91 10.59 -4.42
CA GLU A 97 2.59 11.21 -4.29
C GLU A 97 1.69 10.43 -3.34
N TRP A 98 1.70 9.09 -3.44
CA TRP A 98 1.06 8.21 -2.47
C TRP A 98 1.59 8.42 -1.05
N ASP A 99 2.91 8.42 -0.87
CA ASP A 99 3.52 8.67 0.44
C ASP A 99 3.11 10.02 1.02
N SER A 100 3.16 11.07 0.20
CA SER A 100 2.80 12.43 0.62
C SER A 100 1.32 12.53 1.01
N PHE A 101 0.43 11.88 0.26
CA PHE A 101 -1.00 11.82 0.56
C PHE A 101 -1.28 11.04 1.84
N LEU A 102 -0.64 9.87 2.02
CA LEU A 102 -0.80 9.08 3.23
C LEU A 102 -0.29 9.84 4.47
N GLU A 103 0.82 10.55 4.35
CA GLU A 103 1.31 11.44 5.39
C GLU A 103 0.34 12.59 5.70
N SER A 104 -0.32 13.18 4.70
CA SER A 104 -1.31 14.25 4.95
C SER A 104 -2.55 13.70 5.64
N VAL A 105 -3.06 12.55 5.19
CA VAL A 105 -4.15 11.82 5.85
C VAL A 105 -3.80 11.55 7.31
N ASP A 106 -2.59 11.08 7.60
CA ASP A 106 -2.16 10.80 8.96
C ASP A 106 -2.07 12.07 9.82
N LYS A 107 -1.59 13.19 9.27
CA LYS A 107 -1.56 14.50 9.96
C LYS A 107 -2.96 15.02 10.25
N ASP A 108 -3.89 14.87 9.32
CA ASP A 108 -5.26 15.35 9.47
C ASP A 108 -6.05 14.46 10.44
N LEU A 109 -5.77 13.14 10.44
CA LEU A 109 -6.28 12.19 11.42
C LEU A 109 -5.69 12.37 12.82
N GLN A 110 -4.52 13.01 12.97
CA GLN A 110 -3.98 13.39 14.29
C GLN A 110 -4.82 14.45 15.02
N THR A 111 -5.99 14.82 14.48
CA THR A 111 -7.08 15.33 15.32
C THR A 111 -7.55 14.22 16.28
N THR A 112 -7.07 14.33 17.53
CA THR A 112 -7.65 13.75 18.76
C THR A 112 -7.05 12.46 19.34
N ASP A 113 -5.81 12.06 19.03
CA ASP A 113 -5.17 10.97 19.80
C ASP A 113 -3.95 11.43 20.64
N VAL A 114 -4.27 12.21 21.67
CA VAL A 114 -3.37 12.54 22.78
C VAL A 114 -2.99 11.27 23.59
N LEU A 115 -3.67 10.13 23.38
CA LEU A 115 -3.39 8.88 24.10
C LEU A 115 -2.25 8.06 23.48
N LEU A 116 -2.10 8.06 22.15
CA LEU A 116 -1.03 7.30 21.47
C LEU A 116 0.29 8.06 21.27
N SER A 117 0.29 9.38 21.46
CA SER A 117 1.48 10.24 21.30
C SER A 117 2.52 10.11 22.44
N GLY A 118 2.24 9.31 23.48
CA GLY A 118 3.12 9.13 24.65
C GLY A 118 3.81 7.77 24.79
N GLY A 119 3.52 6.79 23.93
CA GLY A 119 4.06 5.42 24.07
C GLY A 119 5.47 5.27 23.52
N LYS A 120 6.36 4.55 24.23
CA LYS A 120 7.68 4.20 23.69
C LYS A 120 7.50 3.20 22.55
N THR A 121 8.38 3.27 21.56
CA THR A 121 8.50 2.21 20.54
C THR A 121 8.77 0.89 21.27
N ALA A 122 7.92 -0.12 21.06
CA ALA A 122 7.88 -1.40 21.78
C ALA A 122 7.23 -1.41 23.19
N ASP A 123 6.19 -0.60 23.44
CA ASP A 123 5.31 -0.80 24.59
C ASP A 123 4.31 -1.96 24.38
N SER A 124 3.90 -2.58 25.49
CA SER A 124 2.87 -3.63 25.49
C SER A 124 1.46 -3.03 25.52
N LEU A 125 0.59 -3.44 24.59
CA LEU A 125 -0.82 -3.11 24.62
C LEU A 125 -1.57 -4.09 25.53
N SER A 126 -2.48 -3.58 26.36
CA SER A 126 -3.36 -4.42 27.18
C SER A 126 -4.30 -5.22 26.28
N PRO A 127 -4.56 -6.52 26.56
CA PRO A 127 -5.59 -7.28 25.87
C PRO A 127 -6.98 -6.64 25.95
N GLU A 128 -7.22 -5.85 27.00
CA GLU A 128 -8.48 -5.15 27.25
C GLU A 128 -8.54 -3.75 26.62
N THR A 129 -7.51 -3.35 25.86
CA THR A 129 -7.57 -2.11 25.09
C THR A 129 -8.71 -2.18 24.08
N LEU A 130 -9.57 -1.16 24.10
CA LEU A 130 -10.69 -1.02 23.19
C LEU A 130 -10.20 -0.50 21.84
N PHE A 131 -10.61 -1.17 20.78
CA PHE A 131 -10.43 -0.80 19.39
C PHE A 131 -11.79 -0.70 18.71
N THR A 132 -11.81 -0.07 17.54
CA THR A 132 -12.97 -0.07 16.65
C THR A 132 -12.72 -1.05 15.52
N ASP A 133 -13.58 -2.05 15.35
CA ASP A 133 -13.53 -2.94 14.20
C ASP A 133 -13.88 -2.13 12.94
N GLY A 134 -12.92 -1.94 12.04
CA GLY A 134 -13.10 -1.11 10.83
C GLY A 134 -14.15 -1.63 9.84
N ARG A 135 -14.58 -2.90 9.92
CA ARG A 135 -15.65 -3.44 9.07
C ARG A 135 -17.03 -3.27 9.67
N SER A 136 -17.16 -3.38 10.99
CA SER A 136 -18.47 -3.39 11.66
C SER A 136 -18.77 -2.13 12.47
N GLY A 137 -17.78 -1.27 12.69
CA GLY A 137 -17.87 -0.09 13.56
C GLY A 137 -18.07 -0.43 15.05
N LYS A 138 -18.01 -1.70 15.43
CA LYS A 138 -18.21 -2.14 16.81
C LYS A 138 -16.96 -1.90 17.64
N SER A 139 -17.16 -1.58 18.91
CA SER A 139 -16.09 -1.58 19.90
C SER A 139 -15.71 -3.04 20.23
N VAL A 140 -14.44 -3.36 20.07
CA VAL A 140 -13.85 -4.69 20.24
C VAL A 140 -12.59 -4.59 21.09
N THR A 141 -12.17 -5.68 21.73
CA THR A 141 -10.90 -5.75 22.49
C THR A 141 -9.92 -6.66 21.77
N LEU A 142 -8.60 -6.46 21.98
CA LEU A 142 -7.59 -7.41 21.48
C LEU A 142 -7.83 -8.83 22.00
N SER A 143 -8.32 -8.97 23.23
CA SER A 143 -8.65 -10.25 23.85
C SER A 143 -9.71 -11.04 23.06
N GLN A 144 -10.59 -10.39 22.31
CA GLN A 144 -11.58 -11.07 21.45
C GLN A 144 -10.94 -11.75 20.23
N TYR A 145 -9.75 -11.31 19.81
CA TYR A 145 -9.00 -11.88 18.67
C TYR A 145 -7.83 -12.77 19.11
N LEU A 146 -7.39 -12.65 20.37
CA LEU A 146 -6.37 -13.49 20.99
C LEU A 146 -7.00 -14.80 21.49
N GLY A 147 -7.03 -15.84 20.65
CA GLY A 147 -7.43 -17.17 21.09
C GLY A 147 -6.54 -17.70 22.22
N GLN A 148 -7.08 -18.51 23.14
CA GLN A 148 -6.30 -19.14 24.21
C GLN A 148 -5.10 -19.91 23.64
N GLY A 149 -3.88 -19.51 24.02
CA GLY A 149 -2.64 -20.16 23.59
C GLY A 149 -2.10 -19.73 22.23
N GLN A 150 -2.67 -18.70 21.59
CA GLN A 150 -2.16 -18.17 20.32
C GLN A 150 -1.44 -16.83 20.53
N ASN A 151 -0.29 -16.68 19.87
CA ASN A 151 0.39 -15.39 19.75
C ASN A 151 -0.14 -14.69 18.48
N LEU A 152 -0.78 -13.53 18.64
CA LEU A 152 -1.22 -12.70 17.51
C LEU A 152 -0.08 -11.78 17.07
N LEU A 153 0.36 -11.93 15.83
CA LEU A 153 1.24 -10.95 15.18
C LEU A 153 0.36 -9.87 14.53
N LEU A 154 0.30 -8.70 15.15
CA LEU A 154 -0.36 -7.54 14.57
C LEU A 154 0.65 -6.77 13.72
N VAL A 155 0.50 -6.83 12.40
CA VAL A 155 1.31 -6.02 11.46
C VAL A 155 0.53 -4.74 11.14
N LEU A 156 0.92 -3.64 11.78
CA LEU A 156 0.42 -2.31 11.45
C LEU A 156 1.24 -1.78 10.28
N LEU A 157 0.70 -1.90 9.07
CA LEU A 157 1.33 -1.36 7.87
C LEU A 157 1.18 0.17 7.89
N ARG A 158 2.25 0.85 8.31
CA ARG A 158 2.36 2.32 8.35
C ARG A 158 2.86 2.91 7.02
N HIS A 159 3.46 2.09 6.15
CA HIS A 159 4.06 2.51 4.88
C HIS A 159 3.92 1.41 3.82
N PHE A 160 3.76 1.79 2.56
CA PHE A 160 3.92 0.91 1.39
C PHE A 160 5.25 1.26 0.72
N GLY A 161 6.10 0.28 0.43
CA GLY A 161 7.42 0.46 -0.19
C GLY A 161 7.89 -0.80 -0.91
#